data_AF-A0A7U3UU13-F1
#
_entry.id   AF-A0A7U3UU13-F1
#
_cell.length_a   1.000
_cell.length_b   1.000
_cell.length_c   1.000
_cell.angle_alpha   90.00
_cell.angle_beta   90.00
_cell.angle_gamma   90.00
#
_symmetry.space_group_name_H-M   'P 1'
#
loop_
_entity.id
_entity.type
_entity.pdbx_description
1 polymer ?
#
loop_
_entity_poly.entity_id
_entity_poly.type
_entity_poly.pdbx_seq_one_letter_code
_entity_poly.pdbx_strand_id
1 'polypeptide(L)'
;MSTGARPGGLRQTRRRPKRLNQEPEAVTWAREKVGLTKRELAADVGISEQLMGEIESGWRSATPSNLAKIAGALNCPLVALERKRWNAVAHG
;
A
#
# COMPACT_ATOMS: atom_id res chain seq x y z
N MET A 1 -8.36 -15.36 31.89
CA MET A 1 -7.65 -15.73 30.63
C MET A 1 -7.55 -14.48 29.76
N SER A 2 -6.32 -14.11 29.39
CA SER A 2 -5.86 -13.28 28.25
C SER A 2 -6.48 -11.91 27.92
N THR A 3 -5.71 -10.88 28.31
CA THR A 3 -5.30 -9.68 27.55
C THR A 3 -6.35 -8.77 26.88
N GLY A 4 -6.65 -7.67 27.59
CA GLY A 4 -6.28 -6.31 27.15
C GLY A 4 -6.74 -5.89 25.76
N ALA A 5 -7.93 -5.28 25.70
CA ALA A 5 -8.36 -4.46 24.57
C ALA A 5 -7.26 -3.42 24.25
N ARG A 6 -6.68 -3.52 23.05
CA ARG A 6 -5.69 -2.57 22.54
C ARG A 6 -6.38 -1.23 22.25
N PRO A 7 -5.83 -0.08 22.66
CA PRO A 7 -6.43 1.22 22.37
C PRO A 7 -6.34 1.50 20.87
N GLY A 8 -7.50 1.71 20.24
CA GLY A 8 -7.63 2.16 18.86
C GLY A 8 -6.89 3.48 18.67
N GLY A 9 -5.85 3.44 17.86
CA GLY A 9 -4.86 4.50 17.69
C GLY A 9 -5.45 5.84 17.23
N LEU A 10 -4.85 6.89 17.82
CA LEU A 10 -4.92 8.29 17.45
C LEU A 10 -5.20 8.50 15.95
N ARG A 11 -6.36 9.10 15.64
CA ARG A 11 -6.67 9.66 14.30
C ARG A 11 -5.75 10.84 14.06
N GLN A 12 -4.55 10.54 13.57
CA GLN A 12 -3.54 11.54 13.35
C GLN A 12 -3.95 12.40 12.15
N THR A 13 -4.20 13.68 12.41
CA THR A 13 -4.47 14.73 11.43
C THR A 13 -3.22 14.97 10.57
N ARG A 14 -2.91 14.04 9.67
CA ARG A 14 -1.67 14.08 8.89
C ARG A 14 -1.89 14.75 7.55
N ARG A 15 -1.04 15.73 7.21
CA ARG A 15 -1.04 16.33 5.88
C ARG A 15 -0.65 15.29 4.83
N ARG A 16 -1.33 15.28 3.67
CA ARG A 16 -0.94 14.45 2.52
C ARG A 16 0.54 14.71 2.18
N PRO A 17 1.39 13.68 2.13
CA PRO A 17 2.79 13.83 1.75
C PRO A 17 2.86 14.31 0.29
N LYS A 18 3.69 15.33 0.04
CA LYS A 18 3.86 15.93 -1.30
C LYS A 18 4.47 14.97 -2.34
N ARG A 19 5.16 13.90 -1.91
CA ARG A 19 5.76 12.88 -2.78
C ARG A 19 5.50 11.48 -2.21
N LEU A 20 4.93 10.62 -3.05
CA LEU A 20 4.70 9.20 -2.78
C LEU A 20 5.72 8.40 -3.59
N ASN A 21 6.28 7.36 -2.98
CA ASN A 21 7.19 6.45 -3.68
C ASN A 21 6.42 5.50 -4.62
N GLN A 22 5.14 5.31 -4.33
CA GLN A 22 4.25 4.37 -5.00
C GLN A 22 3.07 5.07 -5.67
N GLU A 23 2.46 4.38 -6.64
CA GLU A 23 1.20 4.80 -7.20
C GLU A 23 0.03 4.13 -6.44
N PRO A 24 -0.83 4.91 -5.76
CA PRO A 24 -1.96 4.38 -4.99
C PRO A 24 -2.96 3.56 -5.84
N GLU A 25 -3.19 4.01 -7.08
CA GLU A 25 -4.09 3.33 -8.02
C GLU A 25 -3.51 1.97 -8.47
N ALA A 26 -2.22 1.91 -8.81
CA ALA A 26 -1.55 0.65 -9.13
C ALA A 26 -1.64 -0.39 -8.00
N VAL A 27 -1.48 0.03 -6.73
CA VAL A 27 -1.64 -0.88 -5.58
C VAL A 27 -3.06 -1.41 -5.48
N THR A 28 -4.06 -0.55 -5.68
CA THR A 28 -5.47 -0.94 -5.66
C THR A 28 -5.78 -1.93 -6.78
N TRP A 29 -5.36 -1.62 -8.01
CA TRP A 29 -5.55 -2.47 -9.17
C TRP A 29 -4.87 -3.83 -9.02
N ALA A 30 -3.62 -3.85 -8.55
CA ALA A 30 -2.89 -5.09 -8.30
C ALA A 30 -3.57 -5.95 -7.23
N ARG A 31 -4.07 -5.33 -6.16
CA ARG A 31 -4.86 -6.02 -5.14
C ARG A 31 -6.12 -6.65 -5.73
N GLU A 32 -6.88 -5.92 -6.55
CA GLU A 32 -8.08 -6.42 -7.21
C GLU A 32 -7.77 -7.56 -8.20
N LYS A 33 -6.63 -7.49 -8.90
CA LYS A 33 -6.18 -8.55 -9.81
C LYS A 33 -5.85 -9.86 -9.12
N VAL A 34 -5.25 -9.80 -7.93
CA VAL A 34 -4.92 -10.99 -7.13
C VAL A 34 -6.14 -11.47 -6.32
N GLY A 35 -7.20 -10.66 -6.22
CA GLY A 35 -8.41 -10.99 -5.48
C GLY A 35 -8.26 -10.88 -3.95
N LEU A 36 -7.21 -10.20 -3.48
CA LEU A 36 -6.94 -10.04 -2.05
C LEU A 36 -7.77 -8.90 -1.45
N THR A 37 -8.23 -9.07 -0.22
CA THR A 37 -8.83 -7.96 0.54
C THR A 37 -7.75 -7.07 1.17
N LYS A 38 -8.09 -5.82 1.51
CA LYS A 38 -7.16 -4.90 2.20
C LYS A 38 -6.64 -5.48 3.51
N ARG A 39 -7.46 -6.28 4.19
CA ARG A 39 -7.14 -6.95 5.45
C ARG A 39 -6.11 -8.06 5.26
N GLU A 40 -6.30 -8.89 4.25
CA GLU A 40 -5.36 -9.98 3.93
C GLU A 40 -4.01 -9.42 3.51
N LEU A 41 -4.01 -8.42 2.62
CA LEU A 41 -2.77 -7.78 2.18
C LEU A 41 -2.06 -7.07 3.34
N ALA A 42 -2.81 -6.40 4.23
CA ALA A 42 -2.24 -5.78 5.42
C ALA A 42 -1.67 -6.83 6.40
N ALA A 43 -2.35 -7.95 6.58
CA ALA A 43 -1.89 -9.06 7.43
C ALA A 43 -0.59 -9.67 6.90
N ASP A 44 -0.50 -9.90 5.59
CA ASP A 44 0.69 -10.50 4.95
C ASP A 44 1.91 -9.58 5.03
N VAL A 45 1.70 -8.27 4.86
CA VAL A 45 2.75 -7.24 4.99
C VAL A 45 3.12 -6.97 6.46
N GLY A 46 2.25 -7.36 7.40
CA GLY A 46 2.42 -7.11 8.84
C GLY A 46 2.11 -5.66 9.23
N ILE A 47 1.16 -5.02 8.56
CA ILE A 47 0.70 -3.66 8.86
C ILE A 47 -0.80 -3.63 9.20
N SER A 48 -1.29 -2.52 9.74
CA SER A 48 -2.71 -2.34 10.01
C SER A 48 -3.50 -2.09 8.71
N GLU A 49 -4.72 -2.61 8.61
CA GLU A 49 -5.66 -2.34 7.50
C GLU A 49 -5.82 -0.84 7.25
N GLN A 50 -5.89 -0.04 8.32
CA GLN A 50 -5.98 1.42 8.21
C GLN A 50 -4.74 2.03 7.52
N LEU A 51 -3.54 1.53 7.82
CA LEU A 51 -2.30 1.97 7.17
C LEU A 51 -2.28 1.55 5.70
N MET A 52 -2.79 0.35 5.38
CA MET A 52 -2.95 -0.08 3.99
C MET A 52 -3.87 0.86 3.22
N GLY A 53 -5.04 1.21 3.79
CA GLY A 53 -5.96 2.17 3.19
C GLY A 53 -5.34 3.56 2.99
N GLU A 54 -4.48 4.02 3.92
CA GLU A 54 -3.73 5.26 3.78
C GLU A 54 -2.69 5.19 2.65
N ILE A 55 -2.05 4.03 2.44
CA ILE A 55 -1.08 3.80 1.36
C ILE A 55 -1.80 3.77 0.00
N GLU A 56 -2.89 3.01 -0.10
CA GLU A 56 -3.77 2.93 -1.28
C GLU A 56 -4.46 4.27 -1.60
N SER A 57 -4.67 5.15 -0.62
CA SER A 57 -5.26 6.48 -0.86
C SER A 57 -4.20 7.56 -1.12
N GLY A 58 -2.91 7.21 -1.08
CA GLY A 58 -1.81 8.18 -1.20
C GLY A 58 -1.69 9.15 -0.03
N TRP A 59 -2.30 8.83 1.11
CA TRP A 59 -2.20 9.60 2.35
C TRP A 59 -0.89 9.33 3.10
N ARG A 60 -0.30 8.15 2.88
CA ARG A 60 0.99 7.74 3.41
C ARG A 60 1.90 7.29 2.28
N SER A 61 3.14 7.80 2.27
CA SER A 61 4.18 7.17 1.46
C SER A 61 4.56 5.85 2.13
N ALA A 62 4.53 4.75 1.36
CA ALA A 62 5.09 3.50 1.84
C ALA A 62 6.61 3.67 1.91
N THR A 63 7.21 3.20 3.00
CA THR A 63 8.66 3.05 3.03
C THR A 63 9.06 2.03 1.97
N PRO A 64 10.25 2.13 1.35
CA PRO A 64 10.70 1.17 0.34
C PRO A 64 10.66 -0.28 0.86
N SER A 65 10.93 -0.51 2.16
CA SER A 65 10.78 -1.82 2.79
C SER A 65 9.32 -2.32 2.82
N ASN A 66 8.36 -1.45 3.11
CA ASN A 66 6.94 -1.84 3.07
C ASN A 66 6.46 -2.03 1.64
N LEU A 67 6.96 -1.23 0.69
CA LEU A 67 6.66 -1.38 -0.72
C LEU A 67 7.11 -2.76 -1.23
N ALA A 68 8.33 -3.19 -0.87
CA ALA A 68 8.85 -4.51 -1.23
C ALA A 68 8.02 -5.65 -0.66
N LYS A 69 7.53 -5.52 0.58
CA LYS A 69 6.61 -6.48 1.17
C LYS A 69 5.27 -6.52 0.46
N ILE A 70 4.69 -5.36 0.14
CA ILE A 70 3.42 -5.25 -0.61
C ILE A 70 3.58 -5.88 -2.01
N ALA A 71 4.70 -5.62 -2.69
CA ALA A 71 5.04 -6.24 -3.97
C ALA A 71 5.12 -7.76 -3.86
N GLY A 72 5.81 -8.29 -2.83
CA GLY A 72 5.87 -9.72 -2.56
C GLY A 72 4.49 -10.34 -2.30
N ALA A 73 3.68 -9.68 -1.46
CA ALA A 73 2.33 -10.13 -1.11
C ALA A 73 1.37 -10.13 -2.30
N LEU A 74 1.48 -9.14 -3.19
CA LEU A 74 0.73 -9.05 -4.43
C LEU A 74 1.32 -9.91 -5.55
N ASN A 75 2.43 -10.60 -5.30
CA ASN A 75 3.20 -11.33 -6.30
C ASN A 75 3.44 -10.51 -7.59
N CYS A 76 3.73 -9.22 -7.39
CA CYS A 76 3.83 -8.22 -8.45
C CYS A 76 5.18 -7.51 -8.33
N PRO A 77 5.90 -7.24 -9.43
CA PRO A 77 7.20 -6.60 -9.33
C PRO A 77 7.07 -5.16 -8.80
N LEU A 78 8.05 -4.72 -7.99
CA LEU A 78 8.05 -3.39 -7.35
C LEU A 78 7.80 -2.26 -8.35
N VAL A 79 8.40 -2.36 -9.54
CA VAL A 79 8.26 -1.41 -10.65
C VAL A 79 6.82 -1.24 -11.18
N ALA A 80 5.95 -2.21 -10.94
CA ALA A 80 4.53 -2.12 -11.31
C ALA A 80 3.71 -1.34 -10.28
N LEU A 81 4.18 -1.26 -9.03
CA LEU A 81 3.56 -0.53 -7.92
C LEU A 81 4.21 0.83 -7.68
N GLU A 82 5.50 0.95 -7.97
CA GLU A 82 6.15 2.25 -8.08
C GLU A 82 5.38 3.10 -9.07
N ARG A 83 5.35 4.42 -8.83
CA ARG A 83 4.89 5.36 -9.83
C ARG A 83 5.91 5.34 -10.96
N LYS A 84 5.83 4.31 -11.79
CA LYS A 84 6.45 4.27 -13.10
C LYS A 84 5.88 5.53 -13.74
N ARG A 85 6.74 6.53 -13.94
CA ARG A 85 6.55 7.43 -15.07
C ARG A 85 6.29 6.45 -16.21
N TRP A 86 5.03 6.28 -16.58
CA TRP A 86 4.70 5.78 -17.89
C TRP A 86 5.26 6.85 -18.81
N ASN A 87 6.57 6.78 -19.06
CA ASN A 87 7.08 7.18 -20.35
C ASN A 87 6.32 6.24 -21.27
N ALA A 88 5.24 6.78 -21.81
CA ALA A 88 4.68 6.36 -23.07
C ALA A 88 5.82 6.40 -24.06
N VAL A 89 6.55 5.29 -24.14
CA VAL A 89 7.39 4.98 -25.28
C VAL A 89 6.82 3.71 -25.86
N ALA A 90 6.61 3.79 -27.18
CA ALA A 90 6.30 2.73 -28.11
C ALA A 90 4.83 2.24 -28.15
N HIS A 91 4.10 2.23 -29.27
CA HIS A 91 4.42 2.50 -30.69
C HIS A 91 3.13 2.86 -31.46
N GLY A 92 3.28 3.71 -32.48
CA GLY A 92 2.27 4.08 -33.46
C GLY A 92 2.76 5.27 -34.28
#